data_AF-A0A0C4YGT1-F1
#
_entry.id   AF-A0A0C4YGT1-F1
#
_cell.length_a   1.000
_cell.length_b   1.000
_cell.length_c   1.000
_cell.angle_alpha   90.00
_cell.angle_beta   90.00
_cell.angle_gamma   90.00
#
_symmetry.space_group_name_H-M   'P 1'
#
loop_
_entity.id
_entity.type
_entity.pdbx_description
1 polymer ?
#
loop_
_entity_poly.entity_id
_entity_poly.type
_entity_poly.pdbx_seq_one_letter_code
_entity_poly.pdbx_strand_id
1 'polypeptide(L)'
;MFPPNYDEAVTALIRAFDVGAILAAGLDQAFARLPAKIGPIPKARYTQCTRAKLSPEVVEAAVRPALAPEIQDAGLAMQLARLLGSPVGRKTREAALSGKELAEAGITGADRLEFNRFMENPALKAFLEQGGLRRVKDAVTRAIRVESKSASDACVRELMPLYRLTNERSA
;
A
#
# COMPACT_ATOMS: atom_id res chain seq x y z
N MET A 1 -7.85 -10.04 -28.42
CA MET A 1 -7.30 -9.93 -27.05
C MET A 1 -8.27 -10.63 -26.13
N PHE A 2 -7.90 -11.77 -25.52
CA PHE A 2 -8.78 -12.49 -24.60
C PHE A 2 -9.10 -11.60 -23.39
N PRO A 3 -10.31 -11.66 -22.81
CA PRO A 3 -10.58 -10.94 -21.58
C PRO A 3 -9.60 -11.43 -20.49
N PRO A 4 -8.95 -10.51 -19.75
CA PRO A 4 -8.05 -10.90 -18.68
C PRO A 4 -8.81 -11.72 -17.65
N ASN A 5 -8.19 -12.79 -17.15
CA ASN A 5 -8.76 -13.50 -16.01
C ASN A 5 -8.73 -12.59 -14.77
N TYR A 6 -9.60 -12.90 -13.80
CA TYR A 6 -9.74 -12.08 -12.60
C TYR A 6 -8.41 -11.89 -11.85
N ASP A 7 -7.61 -12.94 -11.77
CA ASP A 7 -6.32 -12.89 -11.06
C ASP A 7 -5.31 -11.95 -11.71
N GLU A 8 -5.25 -11.91 -13.04
CA GLU A 8 -4.43 -10.95 -13.80
C GLU A 8 -4.90 -9.52 -13.57
N ALA A 9 -6.22 -9.29 -13.59
CA ALA A 9 -6.81 -7.98 -13.38
C ALA A 9 -6.53 -7.43 -11.97
N VAL A 10 -6.68 -8.27 -10.95
CA VAL A 10 -6.35 -7.92 -9.57
C VAL A 10 -4.85 -7.70 -9.38
N THR A 11 -4.01 -8.50 -10.04
CA THR A 11 -2.54 -8.28 -10.01
C THR A 11 -2.17 -6.92 -10.60
N ALA A 12 -2.74 -6.58 -11.76
CA ALA A 12 -2.52 -5.28 -12.39
C ALA A 12 -2.99 -4.13 -11.50
N LEU A 13 -4.13 -4.30 -10.82
CA LEU A 13 -4.66 -3.32 -9.89
C LEU A 13 -3.74 -3.11 -8.67
N ILE A 14 -3.28 -4.19 -8.03
CA ILE A 14 -2.36 -4.13 -6.89
C ILE A 14 -1.07 -3.39 -7.27
N ARG A 15 -0.50 -3.71 -8.44
CA ARG A 15 0.70 -3.04 -8.96
C ARG A 15 0.44 -1.57 -9.26
N ALA A 16 -0.73 -1.23 -9.81
CA ALA A 16 -1.10 0.15 -10.10
C ALA A 16 -1.34 0.98 -8.81
N PHE A 17 -1.78 0.34 -7.73
CA PHE A 17 -1.82 0.97 -6.41
C PHE A 17 -0.43 1.26 -5.84
N ASP A 18 0.59 0.57 -6.30
CA ASP A 18 1.96 0.66 -5.79
C ASP A 18 2.00 0.45 -4.28
N VAL A 19 1.46 -0.71 -3.87
CA VAL A 19 1.35 -1.13 -2.46
C VAL A 19 2.73 -1.14 -1.79
N GLY A 20 3.79 -1.44 -2.54
CA GLY A 20 5.17 -1.33 -2.06
C GLY A 20 5.57 0.10 -1.67
N ALA A 21 5.28 1.10 -2.50
CA ALA A 21 5.56 2.49 -2.16
C ALA A 21 4.70 2.99 -0.97
N ILE A 22 3.43 2.59 -0.90
CA ILE A 22 2.55 2.90 0.24
C ILE A 22 3.11 2.31 1.53
N LEU A 23 3.52 1.03 1.49
CA LEU A 23 4.13 0.35 2.62
C LEU A 23 5.42 1.05 3.06
N ALA A 24 6.32 1.35 2.13
CA ALA A 24 7.59 2.00 2.43
C ALA A 24 7.38 3.37 3.09
N ALA A 25 6.53 4.23 2.49
CA ALA A 25 6.22 5.54 3.05
C ALA A 25 5.57 5.45 4.44
N GLY A 26 4.62 4.52 4.62
CA GLY A 26 3.98 4.29 5.92
C GLY A 26 4.93 3.78 6.99
N LEU A 27 5.82 2.84 6.63
CA LEU A 27 6.85 2.31 7.52
C LEU A 27 7.86 3.39 7.91
N ASP A 28 8.30 4.21 6.97
CA ASP A 28 9.26 5.28 7.26
C ASP A 28 8.69 6.32 8.22
N GLN A 29 7.43 6.72 8.02
CA GLN A 29 6.73 7.61 8.95
C GLN A 29 6.55 6.97 10.34
N ALA A 30 6.18 5.69 10.38
CA ALA A 30 6.02 4.97 11.64
C ALA A 30 7.35 4.83 12.39
N PHE A 31 8.41 4.43 11.69
CA PHE A 31 9.76 4.29 12.25
C PHE A 31 10.33 5.62 12.70
N ALA A 32 10.10 6.72 11.97
CA ALA A 32 10.54 8.05 12.41
C ALA A 32 10.04 8.38 13.83
N ARG A 33 8.78 8.03 14.14
CA ARG A 33 8.12 8.28 15.44
C ARG A 33 8.51 7.31 16.55
N LEU A 34 9.21 6.22 16.25
CA LEU A 34 9.62 5.25 17.28
C LEU A 34 10.66 5.85 18.23
N PRO A 35 10.59 5.51 19.54
CA PRO A 35 11.65 5.82 20.50
C PRO A 35 12.98 5.16 20.09
N ALA A 36 14.09 5.64 20.66
CA ALA A 36 15.43 5.09 20.36
C ALA A 36 15.57 3.60 20.68
N LYS A 37 14.75 3.07 21.61
CA LYS A 37 14.69 1.65 21.98
C LYS A 37 13.24 1.22 22.27
N ILE A 38 12.92 -0.04 22.01
CA ILE A 38 11.67 -0.71 22.41
C ILE A 38 12.04 -1.78 23.44
N GLY A 39 11.84 -1.50 24.72
CA GLY A 39 12.46 -2.29 25.79
C GLY A 39 14.00 -2.26 25.63
N PRO A 40 14.68 -3.43 25.61
CA PRO A 40 16.13 -3.47 25.40
C PRO A 40 16.55 -3.40 23.91
N ILE A 41 15.61 -3.45 22.96
CA ILE A 41 15.90 -3.57 21.52
C ILE A 41 16.21 -2.20 20.92
N PRO A 42 17.36 -1.99 20.26
CA PRO A 42 17.66 -0.76 19.53
C PRO A 42 16.72 -0.54 18.34
N LYS A 43 16.26 0.71 18.14
CA LYS A 43 15.40 1.11 17.02
C LYS A 43 15.91 0.62 15.66
N ALA A 44 17.19 0.79 15.38
CA ALA A 44 17.79 0.38 14.10
C ALA A 44 17.62 -1.13 13.82
N ARG A 45 17.75 -1.96 14.86
CA ARG A 45 17.61 -3.42 14.75
C ARG A 45 16.17 -3.85 14.59
N TYR A 46 15.27 -3.20 15.34
CA TYR A 46 13.84 -3.39 15.17
C TYR A 46 13.36 -3.00 13.77
N THR A 47 13.78 -1.84 13.26
CA THR A 47 13.46 -1.39 11.89
C THR A 47 14.00 -2.34 10.83
N GLN A 48 15.25 -2.78 10.95
CA GLN A 48 15.86 -3.73 10.03
C GLN A 48 15.08 -5.05 9.98
N CYS A 49 14.77 -5.63 11.15
CA CYS A 49 13.99 -6.85 11.24
C CYS A 49 12.59 -6.67 10.62
N THR A 50 11.89 -5.59 10.97
CA THR A 50 10.52 -5.36 10.51
C THR A 50 10.46 -5.21 9.00
N ARG A 51 11.42 -4.50 8.39
CA ARG A 51 11.56 -4.40 6.92
C ARG A 51 11.84 -5.75 6.27
N ALA A 52 12.67 -6.60 6.88
CA ALA A 52 12.97 -7.92 6.35
C ALA A 52 11.76 -8.86 6.35
N LYS A 53 10.84 -8.70 7.31
CA LYS A 53 9.61 -9.51 7.40
C LYS A 53 8.44 -8.95 6.57
N LEU A 54 8.48 -7.68 6.20
CA LEU A 54 7.48 -7.03 5.34
C LEU A 54 8.03 -6.84 3.92
N SER A 55 8.00 -7.91 3.14
CA SER A 55 8.31 -7.81 1.71
C SER A 55 7.08 -7.34 0.92
N PRO A 56 7.24 -6.67 -0.23
CA PRO A 56 6.13 -6.34 -1.11
C PRO A 56 5.26 -7.55 -1.45
N GLU A 57 5.86 -8.71 -1.70
CA GLU A 57 5.16 -9.94 -2.07
C GLU A 57 4.24 -10.45 -0.96
N VAL A 58 4.68 -10.37 0.31
CA VAL A 58 3.86 -10.74 1.47
C VAL A 58 2.63 -9.84 1.54
N VAL A 59 2.81 -8.53 1.33
CA VAL A 59 1.70 -7.58 1.37
C VAL A 59 0.78 -7.74 0.16
N GLU A 60 1.29 -7.98 -1.04
CA GLU A 60 0.47 -8.27 -2.22
C GLU A 60 -0.39 -9.54 -2.00
N ALA A 61 0.19 -10.59 -1.42
CA ALA A 61 -0.52 -11.82 -1.08
C ALA A 61 -1.64 -11.58 -0.05
N ALA A 62 -1.43 -10.69 0.93
CA ALA A 62 -2.44 -10.32 1.91
C ALA A 62 -3.52 -9.36 1.35
N VAL A 63 -3.14 -8.47 0.43
CA VAL A 63 -4.06 -7.50 -0.19
C VAL A 63 -5.01 -8.17 -1.18
N ARG A 64 -4.54 -9.16 -1.94
CA ARG A 64 -5.36 -9.88 -2.94
C ARG A 64 -6.71 -10.37 -2.39
N PRO A 65 -6.78 -11.17 -1.30
CA PRO A 65 -8.06 -11.60 -0.74
C PRO A 65 -8.88 -10.44 -0.16
N ALA A 66 -8.25 -9.35 0.28
CA ALA A 66 -8.94 -8.17 0.79
C ALA A 66 -9.65 -7.37 -0.32
N LEU A 67 -9.21 -7.48 -1.57
CA LEU A 67 -9.82 -6.81 -2.73
C LEU A 67 -11.03 -7.57 -3.30
N ALA A 68 -11.09 -8.89 -3.10
CA ALA A 68 -12.18 -9.74 -3.58
C ALA A 68 -13.61 -9.24 -3.25
N PRO A 69 -13.93 -8.76 -2.03
CA PRO A 69 -15.26 -8.22 -1.75
C PRO A 69 -15.52 -6.85 -2.37
N GLU A 70 -14.48 -6.10 -2.75
CA GLU A 70 -14.62 -4.72 -3.24
C GLU A 70 -14.71 -4.62 -4.76
N ILE A 71 -14.08 -5.56 -5.47
CA ILE A 71 -14.05 -5.57 -6.93
C ILE A 71 -13.98 -7.01 -7.45
N GLN A 72 -15.06 -7.47 -8.08
CA GLN A 72 -15.18 -8.82 -8.66
C GLN A 72 -15.15 -8.80 -10.19
N ASP A 73 -15.47 -7.65 -10.79
CA ASP A 73 -15.44 -7.47 -12.24
C ASP A 73 -14.00 -7.24 -12.72
N ALA A 74 -13.48 -8.19 -13.51
CA ALA A 74 -12.12 -8.14 -14.05
C ALA A 74 -11.90 -6.97 -15.03
N GLY A 75 -12.94 -6.59 -15.79
CA GLY A 75 -12.90 -5.46 -16.70
C GLY A 75 -12.77 -4.13 -15.94
N LEU A 76 -13.58 -3.96 -14.89
CA LEU A 76 -13.54 -2.82 -14.00
C LEU A 76 -12.20 -2.73 -13.25
N ALA A 77 -11.67 -3.86 -12.77
CA ALA A 77 -10.36 -3.90 -12.12
C ALA A 77 -9.23 -3.46 -13.04
N MET A 78 -9.24 -3.90 -14.30
CA MET A 78 -8.28 -3.46 -15.30
C MET A 78 -8.43 -1.98 -15.68
N GLN A 79 -9.66 -1.47 -15.78
CA GLN A 79 -9.89 -0.06 -16.05
C GLN A 79 -9.41 0.82 -14.89
N LEU A 80 -9.69 0.41 -13.66
CA LEU A 80 -9.18 1.09 -12.47
C LEU A 80 -7.65 1.03 -12.41
N ALA A 81 -7.04 -0.11 -12.73
CA ALA A 81 -5.58 -0.24 -12.81
C ALA A 81 -4.98 0.72 -13.85
N ARG A 82 -5.60 0.85 -15.03
CA ARG A 82 -5.16 1.80 -16.06
C ARG A 82 -5.30 3.26 -15.61
N LEU A 83 -6.42 3.60 -14.96
CA LEU A 83 -6.61 4.94 -14.39
C LEU A 83 -5.52 5.25 -13.35
N LEU A 84 -5.22 4.32 -12.44
CA LEU A 84 -4.19 4.52 -11.42
C LEU A 84 -2.78 4.56 -12.02
N GLY A 85 -2.53 3.83 -13.11
CA GLY A 85 -1.26 3.85 -13.85
C GLY A 85 -1.09 5.05 -14.80
N SER A 86 -2.16 5.78 -15.09
CA SER A 86 -2.12 6.96 -15.96
C SER A 86 -1.24 8.09 -15.36
N PRO A 87 -0.80 9.08 -16.16
CA PRO A 87 -0.15 10.29 -15.67
C PRO A 87 -0.89 10.97 -14.51
N VAL A 88 -2.21 11.13 -14.60
CA VAL A 88 -3.02 11.74 -13.53
C VAL A 88 -3.04 10.86 -12.27
N GLY A 89 -3.17 9.53 -12.43
CA GLY A 89 -3.16 8.58 -11.33
C GLY A 89 -1.83 8.57 -10.58
N ARG A 90 -0.71 8.54 -11.31
CA ARG A 90 0.64 8.59 -10.75
C ARG A 90 0.91 9.89 -9.99
N LYS A 91 0.60 11.04 -10.60
CA LYS A 91 0.76 12.35 -9.95
C LYS A 91 -0.08 12.48 -8.68
N THR A 92 -1.33 12.01 -8.73
CA THR A 92 -2.23 11.99 -7.56
C THR A 92 -1.66 11.13 -6.45
N ARG A 93 -1.12 9.95 -6.79
CA ARG A 93 -0.48 9.05 -5.82
C ARG A 93 0.79 9.66 -5.22
N GLU A 94 1.66 10.22 -6.04
CA GLU A 94 2.90 10.87 -5.59
C GLU A 94 2.61 12.05 -4.64
N ALA A 95 1.60 12.86 -4.96
CA ALA A 95 1.15 13.94 -4.09
C ALA A 95 0.64 13.41 -2.75
N ALA A 96 -0.21 12.37 -2.78
CA ALA A 96 -0.73 11.73 -1.57
C ALA A 96 0.38 11.12 -0.69
N LEU A 97 1.34 10.41 -1.29
CA LEU A 97 2.48 9.82 -0.57
C LEU A 97 3.42 10.87 0.02
N SER A 98 3.55 12.01 -0.66
CA SER A 98 4.38 13.14 -0.21
C SER A 98 3.66 14.06 0.77
N GLY A 99 2.38 13.83 1.08
CA GLY A 99 1.57 14.72 1.90
C GLY A 99 1.32 16.10 1.27
N LYS A 100 1.42 16.20 -0.06
CA LYS A 100 1.19 17.44 -0.82
C LYS A 100 -0.27 17.57 -1.20
N GLU A 101 -0.72 18.82 -1.31
CA GLU A 101 -2.04 19.14 -1.86
C GLU A 101 -2.12 18.72 -3.34
N LEU A 102 -3.31 18.32 -3.81
CA LEU A 102 -3.50 17.92 -5.21
C LEU A 102 -3.21 19.06 -6.19
N ALA A 103 -3.37 20.32 -5.75
CA ALA A 103 -3.02 21.49 -6.53
C ALA A 103 -1.51 21.55 -6.85
N GLU A 104 -0.68 20.96 -6.00
CA GLU A 104 0.78 20.93 -6.14
C GLU A 104 1.26 19.70 -6.94
N ALA A 105 0.35 18.81 -7.33
CA ALA A 105 0.67 17.57 -8.05
C ALA A 105 1.06 17.79 -9.52
N GLY A 106 1.08 19.04 -10.01
CA GLY A 106 1.45 19.35 -11.39
C GLY A 106 0.49 18.76 -12.44
N ILE A 107 -0.80 18.65 -12.10
CA ILE A 107 -1.84 18.14 -12.99
C ILE A 107 -2.09 19.18 -14.09
N THR A 108 -1.86 18.77 -15.33
CA THR A 108 -1.99 19.59 -16.54
C THR A 108 -3.39 19.48 -17.15
N GLY A 109 -3.68 20.33 -18.14
CA GLY A 109 -4.91 20.19 -18.95
C GLY A 109 -4.99 18.86 -19.70
N ALA A 110 -3.85 18.32 -20.17
CA ALA A 110 -3.79 17.02 -20.84
C ALA A 110 -4.17 15.87 -19.88
N ASP A 111 -3.67 15.92 -18.64
CA ASP A 111 -4.01 14.94 -17.59
C ASP A 111 -5.52 14.94 -17.29
N ARG A 112 -6.14 16.12 -17.26
CA ARG A 112 -7.59 16.26 -17.05
C ARG A 112 -8.39 15.72 -18.24
N LEU A 113 -7.95 15.96 -19.47
CA LEU A 113 -8.60 15.41 -20.67
C LEU A 113 -8.54 13.88 -20.68
N GLU A 114 -7.40 13.30 -20.31
CA GLU A 114 -7.25 11.85 -20.18
C GLU A 114 -8.15 11.30 -19.08
N PHE A 115 -8.19 11.94 -17.91
CA PHE A 115 -9.13 11.58 -16.84
C PHE A 115 -10.57 11.57 -17.33
N ASN A 116 -10.99 12.61 -18.06
CA ASN A 116 -12.35 12.70 -18.59
C ASN A 116 -12.67 11.55 -19.54
N ARG A 117 -11.72 11.09 -20.37
CA ARG A 117 -11.89 9.91 -21.22
C ARG A 117 -12.11 8.63 -20.41
N PHE A 118 -11.43 8.47 -19.27
CA PHE A 118 -11.72 7.37 -18.36
C PHE A 118 -13.14 7.46 -17.78
N MET A 119 -13.63 8.67 -17.51
CA MET A 119 -14.98 8.91 -16.96
C MET A 119 -16.11 8.72 -17.99
N GLU A 120 -15.80 8.56 -19.28
CA GLU A 120 -16.77 8.14 -20.30
C GLU A 120 -17.24 6.70 -20.07
N ASN A 121 -16.46 5.88 -19.34
CA ASN A 121 -16.91 4.54 -18.98
C ASN A 121 -17.92 4.59 -17.82
N PRO A 122 -19.18 4.16 -18.02
CA PRO A 122 -20.22 4.29 -17.00
C PRO A 122 -19.99 3.40 -15.78
N ALA A 123 -19.39 2.21 -15.95
CA ALA A 123 -19.11 1.31 -14.84
C ALA A 123 -18.00 1.85 -13.94
N LEU A 124 -16.90 2.34 -14.54
CA LEU A 124 -15.81 2.98 -13.81
C LEU A 124 -16.29 4.24 -13.08
N LYS A 125 -17.04 5.11 -13.78
CA LYS A 125 -17.60 6.32 -13.20
C LYS A 125 -18.51 6.01 -12.01
N ALA A 126 -19.47 5.10 -12.18
CA ALA A 126 -20.38 4.70 -11.11
C ALA A 126 -19.63 4.10 -9.91
N PHE A 127 -18.62 3.26 -10.17
CA PHE A 127 -17.78 2.69 -9.12
C PHE A 127 -17.07 3.78 -8.30
N LEU A 128 -16.49 4.78 -8.96
CA LEU A 128 -15.81 5.89 -8.29
C LEU A 128 -16.79 6.79 -7.50
N GLU A 129 -17.93 7.14 -8.10
CA GLU A 129 -18.97 7.97 -7.48
C GLU A 129 -19.58 7.31 -6.24
N GLN A 130 -19.75 5.98 -6.26
CA GLN A 130 -20.23 5.21 -5.11
C GLN A 130 -19.14 4.97 -4.05
N GLY A 131 -17.98 5.62 -4.16
CA GLY A 131 -16.89 5.51 -3.19
C GLY A 131 -16.09 4.20 -3.29
N GLY A 132 -16.14 3.50 -4.43
CA GLY A 132 -15.40 2.27 -4.66
C GLY A 132 -13.90 2.41 -4.45
N LEU A 133 -13.29 3.51 -4.90
CA LEU A 133 -11.87 3.78 -4.67
C LEU A 133 -11.54 3.89 -3.16
N ARG A 134 -12.42 4.49 -2.37
CA ARG A 134 -12.25 4.58 -0.91
C ARG A 134 -12.32 3.21 -0.28
N ARG A 135 -13.29 2.37 -0.66
CA ARG A 135 -13.39 1.01 -0.11
C ARG A 135 -12.18 0.15 -0.44
N VAL A 136 -11.70 0.21 -1.69
CA VAL A 136 -10.47 -0.45 -2.12
C VAL A 136 -9.28 0.03 -1.28
N LYS A 137 -9.09 1.34 -1.14
CA LYS A 137 -8.02 1.91 -0.30
C LYS A 137 -8.12 1.42 1.15
N ASP A 138 -9.32 1.40 1.73
CA ASP A 138 -9.54 0.97 3.11
C ASP A 138 -9.24 -0.54 3.27
N ALA A 139 -9.58 -1.36 2.27
CA ALA A 139 -9.23 -2.79 2.25
C ALA A 139 -7.72 -3.02 2.18
N VAL A 140 -7.01 -2.33 1.28
CA VAL A 140 -5.53 -2.36 1.20
C VAL A 140 -4.91 -1.93 2.52
N THR A 141 -5.41 -0.83 3.10
CA THR A 141 -4.89 -0.30 4.38
C THR A 141 -5.07 -1.29 5.52
N ARG A 142 -6.22 -1.98 5.59
CA ARG A 142 -6.47 -3.02 6.60
C ARG A 142 -5.49 -4.19 6.44
N ALA A 143 -5.29 -4.68 5.22
CA ALA A 143 -4.34 -5.77 4.96
C ALA A 143 -2.90 -5.38 5.36
N ILE A 144 -2.44 -4.20 4.93
CA ILE A 144 -1.12 -3.66 5.32
C ILE A 144 -0.98 -3.59 6.84
N ARG A 145 -2.01 -3.13 7.55
CA ARG A 145 -1.97 -2.99 9.01
C ARG A 145 -1.85 -4.33 9.72
N VAL A 146 -2.56 -5.35 9.25
CA VAL A 146 -2.48 -6.72 9.80
C VAL A 146 -1.08 -7.28 9.62
N GLU A 147 -0.53 -7.23 8.40
CA GLU A 147 0.81 -7.73 8.13
C GLU A 147 1.88 -6.94 8.88
N SER A 148 1.73 -5.61 8.96
CA SER A 148 2.66 -4.76 9.72
C SER A 148 2.71 -5.14 11.20
N LYS A 149 1.56 -5.48 11.79
CA LYS A 149 1.48 -5.97 13.17
C LYS A 149 2.12 -7.35 13.31
N SER A 150 1.82 -8.27 12.40
CA SER A 150 2.41 -9.62 12.38
C SER A 150 3.94 -9.57 12.34
N ALA A 151 4.50 -8.73 11.45
CA ALA A 151 5.94 -8.52 11.34
C ALA A 151 6.54 -7.88 12.59
N SER A 152 5.86 -6.87 13.16
CA SER A 152 6.26 -6.23 14.41
C SER A 152 6.35 -7.26 15.56
N ASP A 153 5.28 -8.03 15.77
CA ASP A 153 5.20 -9.04 16.84
C ASP A 153 6.26 -10.12 16.66
N ALA A 154 6.49 -10.57 15.42
CA ALA A 154 7.55 -11.53 15.10
C ALA A 154 8.95 -10.98 15.41
N CYS A 155 9.21 -9.71 15.08
CA CYS A 155 10.49 -9.07 15.38
C CYS A 155 10.74 -8.84 16.87
N VAL A 156 9.69 -8.48 17.62
CA VAL A 156 9.81 -8.37 19.08
C VAL A 156 10.13 -9.74 19.69
N ARG A 157 9.44 -10.81 19.28
CA ARG A 157 9.69 -12.17 19.76
C ARG A 157 11.10 -12.66 19.43
N GLU A 158 11.60 -12.34 18.24
CA GLU A 158 12.94 -12.74 17.79
C GLU A 158 14.05 -11.97 18.52
N LEU A 159 13.92 -10.65 18.65
CA LEU A 159 14.98 -9.79 19.16
C LEU A 159 14.99 -9.70 20.69
N MET A 160 13.85 -9.79 21.38
CA MET A 160 13.76 -9.58 22.82
C MET A 160 14.63 -10.54 23.66
N PRO A 161 14.69 -11.86 23.38
CA PRO A 161 15.56 -12.78 24.11
C PRO A 161 17.05 -12.45 23.94
N LEU A 162 17.46 -12.09 22.71
CA LEU A 162 18.86 -11.76 22.39
C LEU A 162 19.35 -10.57 23.21
N TYR A 163 18.51 -9.54 23.35
CA TYR A 163 18.87 -8.31 24.05
C TYR A 163 18.67 -8.36 25.57
N ARG A 164 17.83 -9.28 26.08
CA ARG A 164 17.77 -9.54 27.53
C ARG A 164 19.09 -10.15 28.03
N LEU A 165 19.61 -11.14 27.32
CA LEU A 165 20.86 -11.84 27.68
C LEU A 165 22.10 -10.94 27.64
N THR A 166 22.16 -9.95 26.75
CA THR A 166 23.28 -9.00 26.69
C THR A 166 23.29 -8.00 27.85
N ASN A 167 22.14 -7.64 28.40
CA ASN A 167 22.07 -6.73 29.54
C ASN A 167 22.44 -7.42 30.87
N GLU A 168 22.26 -8.75 30.97
CA GLU A 168 22.62 -9.53 32.16
C GLU A 168 24.13 -9.84 32.24
N ARG A 169 24.85 -9.78 31.13
CA ARG A 169 26.31 -10.03 31.06
C ARG A 169 27.18 -8.79 31.29
N SER A 170 26.58 -7.62 31.49
CA SER A 170 27.29 -6.39 31.86
C SER A 170 27.24 -6.19 33.37
N ALA A 171 27.98 -7.01 34.11
CA ALA A 171 28.25 -6.84 35.54
C ALA A 171 29.72 -7.19 35.81
#